data_AF-A0A7C9RDW7-F1
#
_entry.id   AF-A0A7C9RDW7-F1
#
_cell.length_a   1.000
_cell.length_b   1.000
_cell.length_c   1.000
_cell.angle_alpha   90.00
_cell.angle_beta   90.00
_cell.angle_gamma   90.00
#
_symmetry.space_group_name_H-M   'P 1'
#
loop_
_entity.id
_entity.type
_entity.pdbx_description
1 polymer ?
#
loop_
_entity_poly.entity_id
_entity_poly.type
_entity_poly.pdbx_seq_one_letter_code
_entity_poly.pdbx_strand_id
1 'polypeptide(L)' 'AIGTPAIGIFGPTSPYHWAPLNGLAATIKRATDLPCQPCHKPVCTQNDHHCMRDITASEVVETAQRVMANAR' A
#
# COMPACT_ATOMS: atom_id res chain seq x y z
N ALA A 1 -12.01 3.23 10.56
CA ALA A 1 -13.30 3.72 11.07
C ALA A 1 -13.27 4.18 12.54
N ILE A 2 -12.37 3.66 13.40
CA ILE A 2 -12.30 4.03 14.84
C ILE A 2 -11.35 5.20 15.15
N GLY A 3 -11.05 6.06 14.17
CA GLY A 3 -10.14 7.20 14.34
C GLY A 3 -8.64 6.88 14.39
N THR A 4 -8.25 5.61 14.46
CA THR A 4 -6.83 5.21 14.41
C THR A 4 -6.22 5.54 13.03
N PRO A 5 -5.05 6.21 12.97
CA PRO A 5 -4.31 6.39 11.73
C PRO A 5 -4.01 5.04 11.06
N ALA A 6 -4.33 4.93 9.77
CA ALA A 6 -4.15 3.71 9.00
C ALA A 6 -3.20 3.95 7.82
N ILE A 7 -2.36 2.96 7.53
CA ILE A 7 -1.50 2.92 6.35
C ILE A 7 -2.02 1.81 5.45
N GLY A 8 -2.18 2.10 4.15
CA GLY A 8 -2.54 1.08 3.16
C GLY A 8 -1.34 0.71 2.30
N ILE A 9 -1.11 -0.60 2.12
CA ILE A 9 -0.07 -1.15 1.26
C ILE A 9 -0.74 -1.76 0.03
N PHE A 10 -0.37 -1.28 -1.15
CA PHE A 10 -1.04 -1.61 -2.41
C PHE A 10 -0.05 -2.11 -3.46
N GLY A 11 -0.42 -3.20 -4.14
CA GLY A 11 0.33 -3.75 -5.27
C GLY A 11 -0.61 -4.17 -6.40
N PRO A 12 -1.44 -5.22 -6.24
CA PRO A 12 -2.38 -5.62 -7.29
C PRO A 12 -3.62 -4.70 -7.36
N THR A 13 -3.97 -4.05 -6.26
CA THR A 13 -5.18 -3.23 -6.11
C THR A 13 -4.82 -1.75 -6.05
N SER A 14 -5.70 -0.90 -6.59
CA SER A 14 -5.55 0.55 -6.55
C SER A 14 -6.10 1.15 -5.23
N PRO A 15 -5.36 2.07 -4.57
CA PRO A 15 -5.88 2.85 -3.45
C PRO A 15 -7.05 3.73 -3.84
N TYR A 16 -7.14 4.16 -5.11
CA TYR A 16 -8.26 4.97 -5.58
C TYR A 16 -9.61 4.22 -5.44
N HIS A 17 -9.62 2.90 -5.63
CA HIS A 17 -10.83 2.09 -5.52
C HIS A 17 -11.06 1.56 -4.11
N TRP A 18 -9.99 1.26 -3.37
CA TRP A 18 -10.06 0.44 -2.16
C TRP A 18 -9.51 1.10 -0.89
N ALA A 19 -9.11 2.38 -0.95
CA ALA A 19 -8.79 3.11 0.27
C ALA A 19 -10.05 3.27 1.15
N PRO A 20 -9.91 3.20 2.48
CA PRO A 20 -11.00 3.50 3.40
C PRO A 20 -11.56 4.91 3.18
N LEU A 21 -12.87 5.05 3.32
CA LEU A 21 -13.58 6.33 3.18
C LEU A 21 -13.11 7.38 4.21
N ASN A 22 -12.63 6.93 5.37
CA ASN A 22 -12.09 7.81 6.41
C ASN A 22 -10.62 8.23 6.15
N GLY A 23 -10.10 7.97 4.94
CA GLY A 23 -8.75 8.31 4.53
C GLY A 23 -7.67 7.38 5.09
N LEU A 24 -6.51 7.43 4.44
CA LEU A 24 -5.27 6.81 4.92
C LEU A 24 -4.30 7.91 5.35
N ALA A 25 -3.59 7.67 6.46
CA ALA A 25 -2.50 8.52 6.91
C ALA A 25 -1.28 8.42 5.98
N ALA A 26 -1.10 7.25 5.34
CA ALA A 26 -0.15 7.08 4.24
C ALA A 26 -0.58 5.94 3.31
N THR A 27 -0.15 6.03 2.05
CA THR A 27 -0.28 4.97 1.05
C THR A 27 1.12 4.52 0.65
N ILE A 28 1.36 3.22 0.72
CA ILE A 28 2.61 2.59 0.29
C ILE A 28 2.31 1.77 -0.96
N LYS A 29 3.10 1.97 -2.00
CA LYS A 29 3.10 1.16 -3.21
C LYS A 29 4.52 1.12 -3.76
N ARG A 30 4.81 0.16 -4.64
CA ARG A 30 6.07 0.15 -5.38
C ARG A 30 6.32 1.51 -6.03
N ALA A 31 7.55 2.01 -5.93
CA ALA A 31 7.92 3.34 -6.42
C ALA A 31 7.63 3.56 -7.92
N THR A 32 7.70 2.49 -8.72
CA THR A 32 7.34 2.50 -10.13
C THR A 32 6.27 1.45 -10.39
N ASP A 33 5.25 1.82 -11.14
CA ASP A 33 4.20 0.87 -11.51
C ASP A 33 4.74 -0.15 -12.53
N LEU A 34 4.34 -1.41 -12.40
CA LEU A 34 4.64 -2.46 -13.39
C LEU A 34 3.59 -2.42 -14.51
N PRO A 35 3.87 -2.94 -15.72
CA PRO A 35 2.91 -2.97 -16.82
C PRO A 35 1.58 -3.67 -16.48
N CYS A 36 1.61 -4.60 -15.53
CA CYS A 36 0.41 -5.29 -15.06
C CYS A 36 -0.41 -4.51 -14.03
N GLN A 37 0.12 -3.44 -13.43
CA GLN A 37 -0.51 -2.75 -12.30
C GLN A 37 -1.41 -1.59 -12.74
N PRO A 38 -2.55 -1.37 -12.05
CA PRO A 38 -3.17 -2.28 -11.08
C PRO A 38 -3.89 -3.43 -11.81
N CYS A 39 -3.58 -4.68 -11.47
CA CYS A 39 -4.15 -5.82 -12.20
C CYS A 39 -5.56 -6.21 -11.70
N HIS A 40 -5.86 -5.98 -10.42
CA HIS A 40 -7.09 -6.40 -9.74
C HIS A 40 -7.44 -7.90 -9.92
N LYS A 41 -6.44 -8.76 -10.19
CA LYS A 41 -6.65 -10.20 -10.41
C LYS A 41 -6.45 -10.99 -9.12
N PRO A 42 -7.24 -12.05 -8.87
CA PRO A 42 -7.07 -12.92 -7.72
C PRO A 42 -5.82 -13.82 -7.85
N VAL A 43 -5.33 -14.05 -9.08
CA VAL A 43 -4.12 -14.84 -9.37
C VAL A 43 -3.16 -13.99 -10.19
N CYS A 44 -1.89 -13.92 -9.76
CA CYS A 44 -0.84 -13.20 -10.49
C CYS A 44 -0.38 -14.00 -11.70
N THR A 45 -0.57 -13.45 -12.91
CA THR A 45 -0.12 -14.08 -14.15
C THR A 45 1.39 -13.98 -14.38
N GLN A 46 2.09 -13.07 -13.69
CA GLN A 46 3.55 -12.97 -13.71
C GLN A 46 4.22 -13.97 -12.76
N ASN A 47 3.45 -14.49 -11.79
CA ASN A 47 3.88 -15.47 -10.79
C ASN A 47 5.07 -15.05 -9.89
N ASP A 48 5.43 -13.77 -9.86
CA ASP A 48 6.53 -13.22 -9.06
C ASP A 48 6.06 -12.25 -7.96
N HIS A 49 4.90 -11.62 -8.15
CA HIS A 49 4.35 -10.58 -7.27
C HIS A 49 5.32 -9.42 -7.00
N HIS A 50 6.12 -8.99 -7.98
CA HIS A 50 7.01 -7.83 -7.82
C HIS A 50 6.30 -6.56 -7.34
N CYS A 51 5.01 -6.40 -7.66
CA CYS A 51 4.18 -5.29 -7.16
C CYS A 51 4.09 -5.21 -5.63
N MET A 52 4.23 -6.33 -4.93
CA MET A 52 4.22 -6.41 -3.46
C MET A 52 5.61 -6.70 -2.90
N ARG A 53 6.40 -7.57 -3.54
CA ARG A 53 7.70 -8.02 -3.03
C ARG A 53 8.78 -6.93 -3.04
N ASP A 54 8.67 -5.98 -3.95
CA ASP A 54 9.62 -4.87 -4.05
C ASP A 54 9.37 -3.81 -2.96
N ILE A 55 8.24 -3.88 -2.23
CA ILE A 55 7.96 -3.03 -1.07
C ILE A 55 8.70 -3.60 0.13
N THR A 56 9.70 -2.87 0.62
CA THR A 56 10.57 -3.36 1.70
C THR A 56 9.92 -3.21 3.07
N ALA A 57 10.21 -4.13 3.99
CA ALA A 57 9.76 -4.01 5.37
C ALA A 57 10.29 -2.73 6.05
N SER A 58 11.50 -2.29 5.72
CA SER A 58 12.09 -1.04 6.20
C SER A 58 11.25 0.18 5.80
N GLU A 59 10.82 0.26 4.54
CA GLU A 59 9.95 1.35 4.04
C GLU A 59 8.62 1.39 4.79
N VAL A 60 8.04 0.22 5.06
CA VAL A 60 6.80 0.10 5.83
C VAL A 60 7.00 0.58 7.27
N VAL A 61 8.06 0.14 7.94
CA VAL A 61 8.36 0.52 9.33
C VAL A 61 8.64 2.01 9.44
N GLU A 62 9.45 2.58 8.54
CA GLU A 62 9.77 4.02 8.54
C GLU A 62 8.50 4.85 8.34
N THR A 63 7.63 4.45 7.41
CA THR A 63 6.34 5.11 7.19
C THR A 63 5.44 5.00 8.41
N ALA A 64 5.39 3.83 9.06
CA ALA A 64 4.63 3.62 10.29
C ALA A 64 5.13 4.52 11.43
N GLN A 65 6.44 4.59 11.65
CA GLN A 65 7.04 5.46 12.66
C GLN A 65 6.71 6.93 12.42
N ARG A 66 6.79 7.39 11.17
CA ARG A 66 6.42 8.75 10.78
C ARG A 66 4.93 9.04 10.99
N VAL A 67 4.05 8.10 10.67
CA VAL A 67 2.60 8.26 10.94
C VAL A 67 2.33 8.32 12.44
N MET A 68 2.96 7.45 13.25
CA MET A 68 2.80 7.46 14.70
C MET A 68 3.32 8.75 15.34
N ALA A 69 4.46 9.28 14.89
CA ALA A 69 5.01 10.54 15.39
C ALA A 69 4.11 11.75 15.10
N ASN A 70 3.29 11.68 14.05
CA ASN A 70 2.36 12.73 13.64
C ASN A 70 0.92 12.50 14.15
N ALA A 71 0.64 11.32 14.73
CA ALA A 71 -0.64 11.01 15.32
C ALA A 71 -0.76 11.76 16.66
N ARG A 72 -1.59 12.80 16.68
CA ARG A 72 -1.95 13.55 17.89
C ARG A 72 -3.17 12.95 18.55
#